data_AF-A0A1N7K4Y1-F1
#
_entry.id   AF-A0A1N7K4Y1-F1
#
_cell.length_a   1.000
_cell.length_b   1.000
_cell.length_c   1.000
_cell.angle_alpha   90.00
_cell.angle_beta   90.00
_cell.angle_gamma   90.00
#
_symmetry.space_group_name_H-M   'P 1'
#
loop_
_entity.id
_entity.type
_entity.pdbx_description
1 polymer ?
#
loop_
_entity_poly.entity_id
_entity_poly.type
_entity_poly.pdbx_seq_one_letter_code
_entity_poly.pdbx_strand_id
1 'polypeptide(L)'
;MTFLELAELVIKEENKPLTSNEIWNIAVKKEYDQQLNSQGKTPWATLGALIYVNVKDNPKSIFLKTDSRPKRFYLKNMEGKIDLYENTIPEEPIVKKKKFDFLEKDLHKHLTFHAYYYMQCYTKTINHNISSKKEFGEWVHPDMVGCYYRTQDWKKEVGNFSNAIGIRSIVLYSFEIKRELSFANLRESFFQCVSNSSWANESYLVAARVSEDEDFMNELERLSLSFGIGVIELDTEDPHSSELIIPAKHKKDLDFETINKLAMNKDFREFLETVQIDYTSGKIHNKEYDKVCELEELINKAH
;
A
#
# COMPACT_ATOMS: atom_id res chain seq x y z
N MET A 1 -24.36 -22.85 11.56
CA MET A 1 -24.45 -22.27 10.21
C MET A 1 -23.09 -22.34 9.54
N THR A 2 -23.02 -22.65 8.25
CA THR A 2 -21.80 -22.61 7.43
C THR A 2 -21.61 -21.23 6.79
N PHE A 3 -20.41 -20.96 6.25
CA PHE A 3 -20.16 -19.73 5.48
C PHE A 3 -21.06 -19.59 4.25
N LEU A 4 -21.35 -20.68 3.54
CA LEU A 4 -22.25 -20.64 2.39
C LEU A 4 -23.70 -20.40 2.79
N GLU A 5 -24.17 -21.01 3.89
CA GLU A 5 -25.50 -20.75 4.45
C GLU A 5 -25.65 -19.30 4.91
N LEU A 6 -24.60 -18.74 5.54
CA LEU A 6 -24.56 -17.33 5.91
C LEU A 6 -24.65 -16.42 4.67
N ALA A 7 -23.89 -16.73 3.63
CA ALA A 7 -23.91 -15.97 2.38
C ALA A 7 -25.29 -16.03 1.71
N GLU A 8 -25.90 -17.22 1.64
CA GLU A 8 -27.24 -17.39 1.08
C GLU A 8 -28.27 -16.56 1.86
N LEU A 9 -28.24 -16.62 3.19
CA LEU A 9 -29.15 -15.87 4.05
C LEU A 9 -29.05 -14.37 3.79
N VAL A 10 -27.84 -13.81 3.85
CA VAL A 10 -27.60 -12.38 3.67
C VAL A 10 -28.00 -11.92 2.27
N ILE A 11 -27.57 -12.62 1.21
CA ILE A 11 -27.90 -12.23 -0.16
C ILE A 11 -29.42 -12.31 -0.39
N LYS A 12 -30.09 -13.33 0.14
CA LYS A 12 -31.55 -13.49 0.02
C LYS A 12 -32.31 -12.35 0.69
N GLU A 13 -31.86 -11.89 1.85
CA GLU A 13 -32.51 -10.79 2.58
C GLU A 13 -32.27 -9.43 1.92
N GLU A 14 -31.03 -9.16 1.49
CA GLU A 14 -30.67 -7.88 0.87
C GLU A 14 -31.18 -7.78 -0.58
N ASN A 15 -31.46 -8.93 -1.21
CA ASN A 15 -32.05 -9.05 -2.55
C ASN A 15 -31.31 -8.22 -3.63
N LYS A 16 -29.98 -8.14 -3.52
CA LYS A 16 -29.09 -7.45 -4.45
C LYS A 16 -27.73 -8.15 -4.54
N PRO A 17 -26.93 -7.93 -5.60
CA PRO A 17 -25.58 -8.50 -5.71
C PRO A 17 -24.62 -7.85 -4.72
N LEU A 18 -23.90 -8.65 -3.93
CA LEU A 18 -23.02 -8.18 -2.85
C LEU A 18 -21.59 -8.73 -3.00
N THR A 19 -20.58 -7.94 -2.63
CA THR A 19 -19.20 -8.45 -2.50
C THR A 19 -19.07 -9.35 -1.26
N SER A 20 -18.03 -10.18 -1.20
CA SER A 20 -17.75 -11.03 -0.03
C SER A 20 -17.65 -10.22 1.28
N ASN A 21 -17.03 -9.04 1.21
CA ASN A 21 -16.91 -8.13 2.35
C ASN A 21 -18.24 -7.49 2.74
N GLU A 22 -19.07 -7.10 1.76
CA GLU A 22 -20.42 -6.60 2.06
C GLU A 22 -21.27 -7.69 2.75
N ILE A 23 -21.19 -8.94 2.27
CA ILE A 23 -21.89 -10.08 2.89
C ILE A 23 -21.44 -10.26 4.34
N TRP A 24 -20.12 -10.28 4.59
CA TRP A 24 -19.58 -10.43 5.95
C TRP A 24 -19.97 -9.27 6.87
N ASN A 25 -19.86 -8.03 6.42
CA ASN A 25 -20.20 -6.86 7.21
C ASN A 25 -21.69 -6.82 7.57
N ILE A 26 -22.58 -7.21 6.65
CA ILE A 26 -24.00 -7.31 6.92
C ILE A 26 -24.29 -8.45 7.90
N ALA A 27 -23.62 -9.59 7.76
CA ALA A 27 -23.71 -10.70 8.71
C ALA A 27 -23.34 -10.27 10.14
N VAL A 28 -22.22 -9.55 10.30
CA VAL A 28 -21.78 -9.02 11.61
C VAL A 28 -22.79 -8.01 12.15
N LYS A 29 -23.29 -7.09 11.31
CA LYS A 29 -24.29 -6.09 11.71
C LYS A 29 -25.60 -6.72 12.18
N LYS A 30 -25.98 -7.86 11.61
CA LYS A 30 -27.18 -8.64 11.95
C LYS A 30 -26.91 -9.74 13.00
N GLU A 31 -25.69 -9.80 13.54
CA GLU A 31 -25.25 -10.81 14.53
C GLU A 31 -25.36 -12.26 14.03
N TYR A 32 -25.37 -12.47 12.71
CA TYR A 32 -25.41 -13.80 12.10
C TYR A 32 -24.05 -14.51 12.19
N ASP A 33 -22.97 -13.75 12.24
CA ASP A 33 -21.62 -14.27 12.46
C ASP A 33 -21.51 -15.07 13.77
N GLN A 34 -22.28 -14.74 14.81
CA GLN A 34 -22.31 -15.47 16.08
C GLN A 34 -22.84 -16.91 15.95
N GLN A 35 -23.66 -17.19 14.94
CA GLN A 35 -24.19 -18.53 14.65
C GLN A 35 -23.23 -19.36 13.79
N LEU A 36 -22.10 -18.75 13.39
CA LEU A 36 -21.05 -19.35 12.59
C LEU A 36 -19.91 -19.80 13.51
N ASN A 37 -19.72 -21.11 13.61
CA ASN A 37 -18.71 -21.69 14.50
C ASN A 37 -17.33 -21.67 13.81
N SER A 38 -16.73 -20.48 13.68
CA SER A 38 -15.39 -20.27 13.08
C SER A 38 -14.43 -19.65 14.08
N GLN A 39 -13.19 -20.13 14.10
CA GLN A 39 -12.09 -19.62 14.95
C GLN A 39 -10.96 -18.98 14.12
N GLY A 40 -11.17 -18.74 12.82
CA GLY A 40 -10.15 -18.17 11.93
C GLY A 40 -9.91 -16.67 12.19
N LYS A 41 -8.68 -16.19 11.92
CA LYS A 41 -8.33 -14.75 12.03
C LYS A 41 -9.02 -13.89 10.96
N THR A 42 -9.35 -14.46 9.80
CA THR A 42 -9.90 -13.76 8.62
C THR A 42 -11.15 -14.45 8.07
N PRO A 43 -12.26 -14.47 8.82
CA PRO A 43 -13.48 -15.16 8.42
C PRO A 43 -14.14 -14.60 7.15
N TRP A 44 -13.98 -13.32 6.83
CA TRP A 44 -14.45 -12.72 5.56
C TRP A 44 -13.71 -13.27 4.33
N ALA A 45 -12.38 -13.46 4.44
CA ALA A 45 -11.58 -14.06 3.37
C ALA A 45 -11.98 -15.52 3.15
N THR A 46 -12.24 -16.25 4.24
CA THR A 46 -12.73 -17.63 4.18
C THR A 46 -14.11 -17.71 3.52
N LEU A 47 -15.03 -16.80 3.89
CA LEU A 47 -16.34 -16.67 3.25
C LEU A 47 -16.20 -16.46 1.74
N GLY A 48 -15.41 -15.46 1.33
CA GLY A 48 -15.21 -15.11 -0.07
C GLY A 48 -14.64 -16.28 -0.89
N ALA A 49 -13.58 -16.90 -0.40
CA ALA A 49 -12.96 -18.06 -1.05
C ALA A 49 -13.95 -19.22 -1.22
N LEU A 50 -14.75 -19.52 -0.19
CA LEU A 50 -15.74 -20.60 -0.26
C LEU A 50 -16.85 -20.31 -1.27
N ILE A 51 -17.37 -19.07 -1.32
CA ILE A 51 -18.37 -18.68 -2.32
C ILE A 51 -17.75 -18.78 -3.72
N TYR A 52 -16.54 -18.28 -3.92
CA TYR A 52 -15.87 -18.30 -5.22
C TYR A 52 -15.62 -19.72 -5.73
N VAL A 53 -15.09 -20.60 -4.87
CA VAL A 53 -14.88 -22.03 -5.18
C VAL A 53 -16.22 -22.70 -5.48
N ASN A 54 -17.28 -22.40 -4.72
CA ASN A 54 -18.60 -22.95 -4.98
C ASN A 54 -19.13 -22.53 -6.37
N VAL A 55 -19.04 -21.25 -6.72
CA VAL A 55 -19.47 -20.75 -8.03
C VAL A 55 -18.65 -21.37 -9.17
N LYS A 56 -17.35 -21.58 -8.98
CA LYS A 56 -16.44 -22.07 -10.02
C LYS A 56 -16.54 -23.58 -10.24
N ASP A 57 -16.53 -24.35 -9.15
CA ASP A 57 -16.28 -25.80 -9.20
C ASP A 57 -17.55 -26.63 -8.95
N ASN A 58 -18.67 -26.02 -8.54
CA ASN A 58 -19.95 -26.69 -8.33
C ASN A 58 -20.99 -26.29 -9.40
N PRO A 59 -21.30 -27.17 -10.38
CA PRO A 59 -22.31 -26.91 -11.41
C PRO A 59 -23.74 -26.68 -10.86
N LYS A 60 -23.99 -27.08 -9.61
CA LYS A 60 -25.26 -26.90 -8.90
C LYS A 60 -25.20 -25.73 -7.91
N SER A 61 -24.19 -24.85 -8.00
CA SER A 61 -24.11 -23.65 -7.18
C SER A 61 -25.41 -22.84 -7.27
N ILE A 62 -25.91 -22.45 -6.09
CA ILE A 62 -27.02 -21.49 -5.98
C ILE A 62 -26.55 -20.04 -6.17
N PHE A 63 -25.24 -19.81 -6.09
CA PHE A 63 -24.59 -18.52 -6.29
C PHE A 63 -24.18 -18.34 -7.75
N LEU A 64 -24.35 -17.12 -8.23
CA LEU A 64 -23.78 -16.60 -9.47
C LEU A 64 -22.90 -15.38 -9.13
N LYS A 65 -22.05 -14.97 -10.08
CA LYS A 65 -21.17 -13.81 -9.92
C LYS A 65 -21.35 -12.81 -11.06
N THR A 66 -21.12 -11.54 -10.77
CA THR A 66 -21.03 -10.49 -11.78
C THR A 66 -19.68 -10.53 -12.49
N ASP A 67 -19.61 -9.95 -13.70
CA ASP A 67 -18.35 -9.74 -14.43
C ASP A 67 -17.63 -8.44 -14.03
N SER A 68 -18.21 -7.67 -13.11
CA SER A 68 -17.63 -6.43 -12.56
C SER A 68 -16.49 -6.69 -11.56
N ARG A 69 -15.66 -5.67 -11.32
CA ARG A 69 -14.65 -5.66 -10.25
C ARG A 69 -14.94 -4.51 -9.27
N PRO A 70 -14.98 -4.76 -7.94
CA PRO A 70 -14.91 -6.07 -7.28
C PRO A 70 -16.06 -7.00 -7.69
N LYS A 71 -15.86 -8.31 -7.64
CA LYS A 71 -16.89 -9.30 -7.97
C LYS A 71 -17.99 -9.27 -6.93
N ARG A 72 -19.23 -9.27 -7.42
CA ARG A 72 -20.43 -9.37 -6.58
C ARG A 72 -21.09 -10.72 -6.81
N PHE A 73 -21.65 -11.29 -5.75
CA PHE A 73 -22.35 -12.56 -5.74
C PHE A 73 -23.85 -12.34 -5.54
N TYR A 74 -24.66 -13.15 -6.23
CA TYR A 74 -26.12 -13.13 -6.12
C TYR A 74 -26.69 -14.54 -6.25
N LEU A 75 -27.95 -14.75 -5.89
CA LEU A 75 -28.59 -16.05 -5.99
C LEU A 75 -29.16 -16.28 -7.39
N LYS A 76 -29.11 -17.52 -7.87
CA LYS A 76 -29.58 -17.92 -9.20
C LYS A 76 -31.05 -17.60 -9.46
N ASN A 77 -31.89 -17.61 -8.43
CA ASN A 77 -33.31 -17.23 -8.52
C ASN A 77 -33.55 -15.72 -8.74
N MET A 78 -32.49 -14.91 -8.66
CA MET A 78 -32.46 -13.47 -8.93
C MET A 78 -32.01 -13.16 -10.37
N GLU A 79 -31.53 -14.16 -11.12
CA GLU A 79 -31.13 -14.01 -12.51
C GLU A 79 -32.29 -13.48 -13.37
N GLY A 80 -32.06 -12.40 -14.12
CA GLY A 80 -33.08 -11.72 -14.92
C GLY A 80 -34.07 -10.84 -14.16
N LYS A 81 -33.95 -10.73 -12.82
CA LYS A 81 -34.78 -9.85 -11.97
C LYS A 81 -34.03 -8.66 -11.38
N ILE A 82 -32.72 -8.66 -11.51
CA ILE A 82 -31.81 -7.66 -10.96
C ILE A 82 -31.03 -7.05 -12.13
N ASP A 83 -30.84 -5.74 -12.10
CA ASP A 83 -29.95 -5.08 -13.05
C ASP A 83 -28.49 -5.42 -12.71
N LEU A 84 -27.87 -6.28 -13.52
CA LEU A 84 -26.50 -6.76 -13.32
C LEU A 84 -25.44 -5.71 -13.73
N TYR A 85 -25.88 -4.61 -14.35
CA TYR A 85 -25.03 -3.56 -14.93
C TYR A 85 -25.13 -2.23 -14.18
N GLU A 86 -25.54 -2.24 -12.92
CA GLU A 86 -25.30 -1.09 -12.07
C GLU A 86 -23.77 -0.89 -11.91
N ASN A 87 -23.21 -0.05 -12.80
CA ASN A 87 -21.93 0.64 -12.64
C ASN A 87 -22.02 1.67 -11.49
N THR A 88 -22.79 1.38 -10.45
CA THR A 88 -22.75 2.16 -9.23
C THR A 88 -21.42 1.81 -8.58
N ILE A 89 -20.52 2.80 -8.59
CA ILE A 89 -19.50 2.93 -7.55
C ILE A 89 -20.22 2.53 -6.25
N PRO A 90 -19.73 1.52 -5.50
CA PRO A 90 -20.45 1.04 -4.34
C PRO A 90 -20.87 2.26 -3.50
N GLU A 91 -22.17 2.45 -3.30
CA GLU A 91 -22.59 3.21 -2.13
C GLU A 91 -22.06 2.37 -0.97
N GLU A 92 -20.88 2.76 -0.49
CA GLU A 92 -20.28 2.15 0.67
C GLU A 92 -21.38 2.08 1.73
N PRO A 93 -21.59 0.91 2.37
CA PRO A 93 -22.40 0.91 3.58
C PRO A 93 -21.83 2.02 4.45
N ILE A 94 -22.71 2.86 5.02
CA ILE A 94 -22.37 3.84 6.05
C ILE A 94 -21.96 3.07 7.33
N VAL A 95 -21.01 2.15 7.22
CA VAL A 95 -20.02 1.94 8.26
C VAL A 95 -19.38 3.31 8.34
N LYS A 96 -19.57 4.02 9.46
CA LYS A 96 -18.87 5.27 9.72
C LYS A 96 -17.43 5.07 9.25
N LYS A 97 -17.02 5.68 8.12
CA LYS A 97 -15.61 5.76 7.76
C LYS A 97 -14.96 6.19 9.06
N LYS A 98 -14.08 5.37 9.64
CA LYS A 98 -13.19 5.87 10.69
C LYS A 98 -12.48 7.02 9.97
N LYS A 99 -13.00 8.25 10.13
CA LYS A 99 -12.33 9.44 9.65
C LYS A 99 -10.95 9.30 10.25
N PHE A 100 -9.92 9.13 9.43
CA PHE A 100 -8.60 9.08 10.03
C PHE A 100 -8.40 10.43 10.70
N ASP A 101 -8.09 10.40 11.97
CA ASP A 101 -7.80 11.59 12.76
C ASP A 101 -6.39 12.14 12.43
N PHE A 102 -5.73 11.55 11.42
CA PHE A 102 -4.41 11.92 10.93
C PHE A 102 -4.39 12.15 9.41
N LEU A 103 -3.38 12.90 8.97
CA LEU A 103 -3.04 13.23 7.59
C LEU A 103 -1.89 12.34 7.09
N GLU A 104 -1.67 12.30 5.77
CA GLU A 104 -0.58 11.52 5.15
C GLU A 104 0.80 11.89 5.73
N LYS A 105 1.05 13.19 5.97
CA LYS A 105 2.28 13.67 6.60
C LYS A 105 2.56 13.07 7.98
N ASP A 106 1.52 12.66 8.70
CA ASP A 106 1.66 12.09 10.05
C ASP A 106 2.16 10.63 9.98
N LEU A 107 2.12 10.01 8.80
CA LEU A 107 2.69 8.69 8.53
C LEU A 107 4.20 8.74 8.28
N HIS A 108 4.79 9.90 8.01
CA HIS A 108 6.22 10.01 7.70
C HIS A 108 7.10 9.46 8.83
N LYS A 109 6.75 9.77 10.09
CA LYS A 109 7.47 9.25 11.27
C LYS A 109 7.38 7.72 11.39
N HIS A 110 6.23 7.14 11.02
CA HIS A 110 6.00 5.69 11.04
C HIS A 110 6.78 5.02 9.92
N LEU A 111 6.79 5.62 8.72
CA LEU A 111 7.59 5.14 7.60
C LEU A 111 9.09 5.23 7.90
N THR A 112 9.58 6.34 8.47
CA THR A 112 10.99 6.48 8.89
C THR A 112 11.38 5.40 9.90
N PHE A 113 10.53 5.12 10.88
CA PHE A 113 10.75 4.02 11.83
C PHE A 113 10.86 2.67 11.12
N HIS A 114 9.88 2.34 10.28
CA HIS A 114 9.85 1.07 9.56
C HIS A 114 11.06 0.93 8.61
N ALA A 115 11.33 1.95 7.80
CA ALA A 115 12.43 1.99 6.87
C ALA A 115 13.79 1.82 7.56
N TYR A 116 13.99 2.45 8.71
CA TYR A 116 15.24 2.34 9.46
C TYR A 116 15.45 0.92 10.02
N TYR A 117 14.48 0.38 10.74
CA TYR A 117 14.63 -0.90 11.44
C TYR A 117 14.52 -2.13 10.53
N TYR A 118 13.68 -2.08 9.50
CA TYR A 118 13.40 -3.25 8.65
C TYR A 118 14.06 -3.17 7.27
N MET A 119 14.38 -1.97 6.78
CA MET A 119 15.00 -1.78 5.46
C MET A 119 16.42 -1.20 5.53
N GLN A 120 16.94 -0.88 6.74
CA GLN A 120 18.24 -0.20 6.93
C GLN A 120 18.36 1.11 6.12
N CYS A 121 17.22 1.76 5.90
CA CYS A 121 17.07 2.89 5.01
C CYS A 121 17.01 4.20 5.81
N TYR A 122 17.85 5.16 5.44
CA TYR A 122 17.80 6.52 5.94
C TYR A 122 16.88 7.34 5.06
N THR A 123 15.79 7.83 5.64
CA THR A 123 14.75 8.55 4.91
C THR A 123 14.90 10.06 5.03
N LYS A 124 14.35 10.78 4.06
CA LYS A 124 14.20 12.23 4.08
C LYS A 124 12.84 12.61 3.51
N THR A 125 12.10 13.41 4.26
CA THR A 125 10.82 13.99 3.83
C THR A 125 11.06 15.07 2.79
N ILE A 126 10.27 15.06 1.71
CA ILE A 126 10.32 16.05 0.64
C ILE A 126 9.11 16.96 0.73
N ASN A 127 9.31 18.24 1.04
CA ASN A 127 8.20 19.18 1.20
C ASN A 127 7.73 19.72 -0.15
N HIS A 128 6.47 19.42 -0.47
CA HIS A 128 5.81 19.85 -1.72
C HIS A 128 5.58 21.36 -1.85
N ASN A 129 5.51 22.07 -0.72
CA ASN A 129 5.24 23.52 -0.70
C ASN A 129 6.45 24.38 -1.11
N ILE A 130 7.62 23.77 -1.30
CA ILE A 130 8.86 24.48 -1.62
C ILE A 130 9.06 24.64 -3.13
N SER A 131 8.37 23.84 -3.95
CA SER A 131 8.41 23.96 -5.43
C SER A 131 7.50 25.07 -5.94
N SER A 132 8.02 25.91 -6.83
CA SER A 132 7.22 26.94 -7.51
C SER A 132 6.21 26.28 -8.45
N LYS A 133 4.92 26.27 -8.08
CA LYS A 133 3.78 25.69 -8.82
C LYS A 133 3.60 26.16 -10.29
N LYS A 134 4.42 27.10 -10.77
CA LYS A 134 4.20 27.78 -12.06
C LYS A 134 4.69 27.01 -13.29
N GLU A 135 5.48 25.95 -13.15
CA GLU A 135 6.10 25.29 -14.31
C GLU A 135 5.65 23.85 -14.59
N PHE A 136 5.10 23.10 -13.62
CA PHE A 136 4.78 21.68 -13.83
C PHE A 136 3.48 21.25 -13.13
N GLY A 137 2.79 20.26 -13.72
CA GLY A 137 1.46 19.75 -13.35
C GLY A 137 1.35 19.10 -11.96
N GLU A 138 0.29 18.34 -11.70
CA GLU A 138 -0.10 17.97 -10.32
C GLU A 138 0.79 16.91 -9.62
N TRP A 139 1.68 16.21 -10.33
CA TRP A 139 2.56 15.16 -9.79
C TRP A 139 4.03 15.50 -10.04
N VAL A 140 4.67 16.13 -9.05
CA VAL A 140 5.98 16.78 -9.26
C VAL A 140 7.10 16.15 -8.43
N HIS A 141 6.79 15.49 -7.31
CA HIS A 141 7.79 14.93 -6.40
C HIS A 141 7.19 13.81 -5.54
N PRO A 142 8.01 12.85 -5.09
CA PRO A 142 7.59 11.89 -4.07
C PRO A 142 7.40 12.56 -2.70
N ASP A 143 6.70 11.90 -1.79
CA ASP A 143 6.52 12.39 -0.42
C ASP A 143 7.79 12.20 0.42
N MET A 144 8.45 11.05 0.25
CA MET A 144 9.70 10.73 0.94
C MET A 144 10.66 9.99 0.00
N VAL A 145 11.94 10.15 0.29
CA VAL A 145 13.04 9.43 -0.38
C VAL A 145 13.92 8.79 0.68
N GLY A 146 14.72 7.81 0.28
CA GLY A 146 15.66 7.22 1.21
C GLY A 146 16.84 6.54 0.55
N CYS A 147 17.83 6.16 1.34
CA CYS A 147 19.03 5.49 0.88
C CYS A 147 19.46 4.39 1.84
N TYR A 148 19.98 3.30 1.28
CA TYR A 148 20.65 2.24 2.02
C TYR A 148 22.08 2.09 1.52
N TYR A 149 23.03 2.24 2.44
CA TYR A 149 24.46 2.04 2.19
C TYR A 149 24.83 0.59 2.51
N ARG A 150 24.92 -0.27 1.48
CA ARG A 150 25.26 -1.70 1.62
C ARG A 150 26.65 -1.95 2.22
N THR A 151 27.50 -0.93 2.26
CA THR A 151 28.90 -1.03 2.71
C THR A 151 29.10 -0.71 4.18
N GLN A 152 28.06 -0.38 4.95
CA GLN A 152 28.24 0.00 6.36
C GLN A 152 29.00 -1.05 7.16
N ASP A 153 28.68 -2.33 6.95
CA ASP A 153 29.32 -3.45 7.66
C ASP A 153 30.58 -3.95 6.95
N TRP A 154 30.97 -3.34 5.83
CA TRP A 154 32.12 -3.80 5.06
C TRP A 154 33.41 -3.27 5.65
N LYS A 155 34.45 -4.10 5.61
CA LYS A 155 35.80 -3.63 5.85
C LYS A 155 36.19 -2.61 4.78
N LYS A 156 36.98 -1.61 5.17
CA LYS A 156 37.40 -0.50 4.32
C LYS A 156 38.03 -0.96 2.99
N GLU A 157 38.81 -2.04 3.02
CA GLU A 157 39.46 -2.62 1.85
C GLU A 157 38.44 -3.12 0.80
N VAL A 158 37.36 -3.74 1.26
CA VAL A 158 36.29 -4.26 0.39
C VAL A 158 35.50 -3.10 -0.23
N GLY A 159 35.18 -2.08 0.57
CA GLY A 159 34.53 -0.86 0.07
C GLY A 159 35.36 -0.15 -1.00
N ASN A 160 36.66 0.01 -0.76
CA ASN A 160 37.59 0.62 -1.72
C ASN A 160 37.68 -0.20 -3.02
N PHE A 161 37.76 -1.53 -2.91
CA PHE A 161 37.78 -2.41 -4.08
C PHE A 161 36.49 -2.30 -4.90
N SER A 162 35.32 -2.35 -4.25
CA SER A 162 34.00 -2.17 -4.89
C SER A 162 33.91 -0.85 -5.66
N ASN A 163 34.38 0.24 -5.06
CA ASN A 163 34.43 1.55 -5.70
C ASN A 163 35.36 1.54 -6.93
N ALA A 164 36.53 0.92 -6.83
CA ALA A 164 37.50 0.85 -7.92
C ALA A 164 36.97 0.06 -9.14
N ILE A 165 36.12 -0.95 -8.92
CA ILE A 165 35.51 -1.74 -9.99
C ILE A 165 34.10 -1.26 -10.40
N GLY A 166 33.64 -0.13 -9.85
CA GLY A 166 32.38 0.51 -10.24
C GLY A 166 31.11 -0.18 -9.74
N ILE A 167 31.19 -1.03 -8.71
CA ILE A 167 29.99 -1.64 -8.11
C ILE A 167 29.32 -0.60 -7.19
N ARG A 168 28.14 -0.15 -7.61
CA ARG A 168 27.27 0.73 -6.80
C ARG A 168 26.77 -0.03 -5.60
N SER A 169 27.09 0.47 -4.42
CA SER A 169 26.69 -0.12 -3.14
C SER A 169 25.69 0.75 -2.36
N ILE A 170 25.02 1.66 -3.07
CA ILE A 170 23.87 2.41 -2.56
C ILE A 170 22.61 1.90 -3.26
N VAL A 171 21.53 1.76 -2.49
CA VAL A 171 20.17 1.61 -3.01
C VAL A 171 19.41 2.88 -2.67
N LEU A 172 18.78 3.48 -3.67
CA LEU A 172 17.87 4.61 -3.49
C LEU A 172 16.42 4.12 -3.48
N TYR A 173 15.65 4.71 -2.58
CA TYR A 173 14.24 4.45 -2.36
C TYR A 173 13.43 5.69 -2.61
N SER A 174 12.20 5.50 -3.08
CA SER A 174 11.22 6.57 -3.17
C SER A 174 9.85 6.05 -2.72
N PHE A 175 9.15 6.87 -1.95
CA PHE A 175 7.89 6.51 -1.30
C PHE A 175 6.82 7.54 -1.64
N GLU A 176 5.64 7.03 -2.00
CA GLU A 176 4.40 7.79 -2.12
C GLU A 176 3.45 7.29 -1.04
N ILE A 177 2.87 8.19 -0.25
CA ILE A 177 2.18 7.86 1.00
C ILE A 177 0.70 8.20 0.87
N LYS A 178 -0.17 7.27 1.28
CA LYS A 178 -1.62 7.45 1.35
C LYS A 178 -2.16 7.09 2.72
N ARG A 179 -3.33 7.63 3.08
CA ARG A 179 -4.03 7.22 4.31
C ARG A 179 -4.60 5.82 4.17
N GLU A 180 -5.19 5.52 3.01
CA GLU A 180 -5.78 4.23 2.72
C GLU A 180 -5.64 3.88 1.24
N LEU A 181 -5.70 2.59 0.92
CA LEU A 181 -5.84 2.09 -0.44
C LEU A 181 -7.08 1.22 -0.56
N SER A 182 -7.95 1.56 -1.51
CA SER A 182 -9.14 0.80 -1.89
C SER A 182 -9.41 0.98 -3.38
N PHE A 183 -10.41 0.29 -3.93
CA PHE A 183 -10.79 0.49 -5.34
C PHE A 183 -11.12 1.94 -5.70
N ALA A 184 -11.56 2.74 -4.73
CA ALA A 184 -11.93 4.15 -4.94
C ALA A 184 -10.72 5.02 -5.36
N ASN A 185 -9.52 4.68 -4.88
CA ASN A 185 -8.32 5.50 -5.10
C ASN A 185 -7.12 4.71 -5.66
N LEU A 186 -7.27 3.40 -5.92
CA LEU A 186 -6.20 2.52 -6.34
C LEU A 186 -5.43 3.05 -7.55
N ARG A 187 -6.13 3.32 -8.65
CA ARG A 187 -5.46 3.73 -9.90
C ARG A 187 -4.76 5.07 -9.75
N GLU A 188 -5.44 6.06 -9.19
CA GLU A 188 -4.87 7.39 -9.00
C GLU A 188 -3.63 7.33 -8.11
N SER A 189 -3.74 6.72 -6.93
CA SER A 189 -2.63 6.60 -5.98
C SER A 189 -1.46 5.81 -6.56
N PHE A 190 -1.75 4.72 -7.26
CA PHE A 190 -0.72 3.87 -7.86
C PHE A 190 0.00 4.60 -8.99
N PHE A 191 -0.71 5.26 -9.90
CA PHE A 191 -0.07 5.99 -11.00
C PHE A 191 0.62 7.28 -10.55
N GLN A 192 0.17 7.90 -9.47
CA GLN A 192 0.92 8.96 -8.80
C GLN A 192 2.27 8.44 -8.30
N CYS A 193 2.30 7.29 -7.61
CA CYS A 193 3.54 6.63 -7.19
C CYS A 193 4.43 6.28 -8.39
N VAL A 194 3.87 5.71 -9.46
CA VAL A 194 4.64 5.42 -10.68
C VAL A 194 5.27 6.70 -11.24
N SER A 195 4.52 7.79 -11.34
CA SER A 195 5.00 9.08 -11.86
C SER A 195 6.10 9.68 -10.99
N ASN A 196 5.93 9.66 -9.66
CA ASN A 196 6.79 10.38 -8.73
C ASN A 196 8.02 9.58 -8.26
N SER A 197 7.93 8.25 -8.27
CA SER A 197 8.89 7.39 -7.56
C SER A 197 9.65 6.42 -8.45
N SER A 198 9.25 6.22 -9.71
CA SER A 198 9.85 5.19 -10.59
C SER A 198 11.33 5.39 -10.92
N TRP A 199 11.90 6.55 -10.60
CA TRP A 199 13.30 6.89 -10.84
C TRP A 199 14.29 6.13 -9.95
N ALA A 200 13.84 5.68 -8.78
CA ALA A 200 14.66 5.04 -7.75
C ALA A 200 14.94 3.56 -8.05
N ASN A 201 15.86 2.95 -7.30
CA ASN A 201 16.11 1.51 -7.41
C ASN A 201 14.88 0.71 -6.98
N GLU A 202 14.22 1.14 -5.90
CA GLU A 202 12.97 0.58 -5.42
C GLU A 202 11.99 1.69 -5.06
N SER A 203 10.73 1.48 -5.43
CA SER A 203 9.67 2.46 -5.29
C SER A 203 8.51 1.80 -4.56
N TYR A 204 7.94 2.51 -3.59
CA TYR A 204 6.91 1.96 -2.71
C TYR A 204 5.69 2.88 -2.64
N LEU A 205 4.52 2.28 -2.80
CA LEU A 205 3.25 2.89 -2.39
C LEU A 205 2.98 2.46 -0.96
N VAL A 206 2.87 3.42 -0.05
CA VAL A 206 2.76 3.19 1.38
C VAL A 206 1.38 3.63 1.86
N ALA A 207 0.71 2.83 2.69
CA ALA A 207 -0.56 3.23 3.28
C ALA A 207 -0.74 2.75 4.71
N ALA A 208 -1.54 3.46 5.50
CA ALA A 208 -1.87 3.03 6.86
C ALA A 208 -3.01 2.00 6.92
N ARG A 209 -3.77 1.87 5.82
CA ARG A 209 -4.77 0.83 5.63
C ARG A 209 -4.80 0.39 4.18
N VAL A 210 -4.71 -0.91 3.95
CA VAL A 210 -4.87 -1.52 2.63
C VAL A 210 -6.13 -2.37 2.66
N SER A 211 -6.98 -2.24 1.65
CA SER A 211 -8.21 -3.03 1.59
C SER A 211 -7.90 -4.52 1.52
N GLU A 212 -8.48 -5.29 2.45
CA GLU A 212 -8.36 -6.76 2.50
C GLU A 212 -9.28 -7.49 1.49
N ASP A 213 -9.93 -6.75 0.59
CA ASP A 213 -10.75 -7.33 -0.46
C ASP A 213 -9.89 -8.13 -1.45
N GLU A 214 -10.25 -9.39 -1.69
CA GLU A 214 -9.43 -10.30 -2.50
C GLU A 214 -9.28 -9.81 -3.95
N ASP A 215 -10.32 -9.25 -4.56
CA ASP A 215 -10.22 -8.72 -5.92
C ASP A 215 -9.38 -7.44 -5.95
N PHE A 216 -9.44 -6.62 -4.91
CA PHE A 216 -8.57 -5.45 -4.76
C PHE A 216 -7.11 -5.87 -4.68
N MET A 217 -6.79 -6.84 -3.82
CA MET A 217 -5.43 -7.35 -3.65
C MET A 217 -4.88 -7.94 -4.96
N ASN A 218 -5.68 -8.73 -5.67
CA ASN A 218 -5.31 -9.26 -6.99
C ASN A 218 -5.05 -8.15 -8.03
N GLU A 219 -5.81 -7.05 -7.98
CA GLU A 219 -5.61 -5.90 -8.86
C GLU A 219 -4.31 -5.15 -8.52
N LEU A 220 -4.09 -4.89 -7.22
CA LEU A 220 -2.89 -4.23 -6.70
C LEU A 220 -1.63 -5.03 -7.04
N GLU A 221 -1.61 -6.34 -6.81
CA GLU A 221 -0.52 -7.24 -7.19
C GLU A 221 -0.23 -7.20 -8.69
N ARG A 222 -1.26 -7.20 -9.54
CA ARG A 222 -1.06 -7.12 -10.98
C ARG A 222 -0.41 -5.81 -11.40
N LEU A 223 -0.83 -4.68 -10.80
CA LEU A 223 -0.22 -3.37 -11.05
C LEU A 223 1.23 -3.36 -10.56
N SER A 224 1.47 -3.79 -9.32
CA SER A 224 2.81 -3.91 -8.72
C SER A 224 3.76 -4.74 -9.58
N LEU A 225 3.32 -5.90 -10.07
CA LEU A 225 4.13 -6.76 -10.95
C LEU A 225 4.44 -6.06 -12.29
N SER A 226 3.48 -5.32 -12.84
CA SER A 226 3.63 -4.66 -14.14
C SER A 226 4.58 -3.47 -14.10
N PHE A 227 4.51 -2.67 -13.02
CA PHE A 227 5.26 -1.41 -12.91
C PHE A 227 6.45 -1.48 -11.94
N GLY A 228 6.57 -2.57 -11.18
CA GLY A 228 7.67 -2.79 -10.23
C GLY A 228 7.55 -2.01 -8.92
N ILE A 229 6.35 -1.54 -8.56
CA ILE A 229 6.08 -0.78 -7.33
C ILE A 229 5.77 -1.75 -6.19
N GLY A 230 6.50 -1.65 -5.09
CA GLY A 230 6.20 -2.37 -3.85
C GLY A 230 5.08 -1.71 -3.05
N VAL A 231 4.52 -2.43 -2.09
CA VAL A 231 3.46 -1.93 -1.21
C VAL A 231 3.83 -2.20 0.24
N ILE A 232 3.78 -1.16 1.06
CA ILE A 232 3.99 -1.24 2.51
C ILE A 232 2.71 -0.81 3.22
N GLU A 233 2.23 -1.62 4.15
CA GLU A 233 1.16 -1.24 5.07
C GLU A 233 1.77 -0.86 6.42
N LEU A 234 1.50 0.35 6.88
CA LEU A 234 1.96 0.86 8.16
C LEU A 234 0.89 0.66 9.23
N ASP A 235 1.25 0.01 10.32
CA ASP A 235 0.42 -0.05 11.52
C ASP A 235 0.78 1.13 12.43
N THR A 236 -0.17 2.05 12.59
CA THR A 236 0.01 3.25 13.41
C THR A 236 -0.20 3.02 14.91
N GLU A 237 -0.83 1.90 15.29
CA GLU A 237 -1.08 1.52 16.68
C GLU A 237 0.05 0.62 17.20
N ASP A 238 0.56 -0.28 16.36
CA ASP A 238 1.75 -1.10 16.60
C ASP A 238 2.76 -0.97 15.45
N PRO A 239 3.65 0.03 15.48
CA PRO A 239 4.66 0.26 14.43
C PRO A 239 5.51 -0.96 14.06
N HIS A 240 5.70 -1.92 14.98
CA HIS A 240 6.45 -3.14 14.69
C HIS A 240 5.69 -4.13 13.79
N SER A 241 4.36 -4.05 13.76
CA SER A 241 3.47 -4.87 12.94
C SER A 241 3.25 -4.32 11.53
N SER A 242 3.91 -3.21 11.17
CA SER A 242 3.93 -2.72 9.78
C SER A 242 4.56 -3.76 8.83
N GLU A 243 3.97 -3.97 7.67
CA GLU A 243 4.29 -5.08 6.77
C GLU A 243 4.65 -4.62 5.35
N LEU A 244 5.65 -5.30 4.75
CA LEU A 244 5.91 -5.26 3.32
C LEU A 244 4.96 -6.24 2.61
N ILE A 245 3.78 -5.76 2.21
CA ILE A 245 2.72 -6.56 1.56
C ILE A 245 3.20 -7.09 0.20
N ILE A 246 3.84 -6.22 -0.60
CA ILE A 246 4.34 -6.58 -1.93
C ILE A 246 5.78 -6.06 -2.10
N PRO A 247 6.77 -6.91 -2.42
CA PRO A 247 8.14 -6.45 -2.64
C PRO A 247 8.24 -5.61 -3.92
N ALA A 248 9.01 -4.52 -3.88
CA ALA A 248 9.32 -3.74 -5.06
C ALA A 248 10.27 -4.51 -6.00
N LYS A 249 10.20 -4.22 -7.30
CA LYS A 249 11.17 -4.74 -8.26
C LYS A 249 12.41 -3.86 -8.26
N HIS A 250 13.53 -4.43 -7.80
CA HIS A 250 14.81 -3.73 -7.82
C HIS A 250 15.27 -3.38 -9.25
N LYS A 251 15.45 -2.09 -9.53
CA LYS A 251 16.00 -1.54 -10.77
C LYS A 251 17.49 -1.28 -10.60
N LYS A 252 18.31 -1.71 -11.57
CA LYS A 252 19.77 -1.47 -11.56
C LYS A 252 20.14 -0.05 -11.93
N ASP A 253 19.36 0.53 -12.85
CA ASP A 253 19.59 1.84 -13.41
C ASP A 253 18.61 2.85 -12.81
N LEU A 254 19.15 4.03 -12.51
CA LEU A 254 18.38 5.17 -12.05
C LEU A 254 17.95 6.00 -13.25
N ASP A 255 16.75 6.58 -13.17
CA ASP A 255 16.28 7.55 -14.17
C ASP A 255 16.82 8.94 -13.86
N PHE A 256 17.98 9.27 -14.44
CA PHE A 256 18.62 10.55 -14.23
C PHE A 256 17.85 11.74 -14.82
N GLU A 257 16.99 11.52 -15.82
CA GLU A 257 16.15 12.59 -16.37
C GLU A 257 15.11 13.03 -15.33
N THR A 258 14.44 12.04 -14.71
CA THR A 258 13.50 12.30 -13.63
C THR A 258 14.21 12.85 -12.39
N ILE A 259 15.37 12.31 -11.99
CA ILE A 259 16.18 12.87 -10.89
C ILE A 259 16.51 14.35 -11.14
N ASN A 260 16.96 14.70 -12.35
CA ASN A 260 17.30 16.08 -12.69
C ASN A 260 16.07 17.01 -12.62
N LYS A 261 14.90 16.52 -13.02
CA LYS A 261 13.65 17.26 -12.85
C LYS A 261 13.31 17.45 -11.38
N LEU A 262 13.39 16.40 -10.55
CA LEU A 262 13.13 16.44 -9.11
C LEU A 262 14.07 17.38 -8.36
N ALA A 263 15.30 17.58 -8.87
CA ALA A 263 16.28 18.51 -8.34
C ALA A 263 15.84 19.99 -8.37
N MET A 264 14.66 20.33 -8.88
CA MET A 264 14.06 21.66 -8.62
C MET A 264 13.63 21.85 -7.16
N ASN A 265 13.29 20.76 -6.46
CA ASN A 265 12.95 20.78 -5.03
C ASN A 265 14.23 20.87 -4.19
N LYS A 266 14.25 21.81 -3.23
CA LYS A 266 15.42 22.04 -2.37
C LYS A 266 15.76 20.82 -1.51
N ASP A 267 14.77 20.21 -0.88
CA ASP A 267 14.97 19.06 0.02
C ASP A 267 15.54 17.86 -0.74
N PHE A 268 15.10 17.68 -2.00
CA PHE A 268 15.61 16.62 -2.86
C PHE A 268 17.07 16.86 -3.29
N ARG A 269 17.45 18.11 -3.58
CA ARG A 269 18.87 18.43 -3.84
C ARG A 269 19.74 18.16 -2.62
N GLU A 270 19.31 18.62 -1.46
CA GLU A 270 20.03 18.39 -0.20
C GLU A 270 20.16 16.89 0.11
N PHE A 271 19.12 16.10 -0.20
CA PHE A 271 19.18 14.63 -0.10
C PHE A 271 20.30 14.05 -0.99
N LEU A 272 20.35 14.42 -2.28
CA LEU A 272 21.38 13.93 -3.20
C LEU A 272 22.79 14.34 -2.77
N GLU A 273 22.97 15.57 -2.33
CA GLU A 273 24.23 16.09 -1.81
C GLU A 273 24.68 15.31 -0.58
N THR A 274 23.76 15.09 0.37
CA THR A 274 24.03 14.29 1.58
C THR A 274 24.45 12.88 1.21
N VAL A 275 23.72 12.22 0.30
CA VAL A 275 24.04 10.85 -0.14
C VAL A 275 25.42 10.77 -0.77
N GLN A 276 25.76 11.74 -1.62
CA GLN A 276 27.08 11.82 -2.25
C GLN A 276 28.21 12.00 -1.21
N ILE A 277 28.01 12.89 -0.24
CA ILE A 277 28.99 13.16 0.83
C ILE A 277 29.18 11.94 1.71
N ASP A 278 28.09 11.32 2.16
CA ASP A 278 28.12 10.13 3.01
C ASP A 278 28.84 8.98 2.32
N TYR A 279 28.52 8.74 1.04
CA TYR A 279 29.17 7.72 0.24
C TYR A 279 30.67 7.94 0.08
N THR A 280 31.07 9.16 -0.25
CA THR A 280 32.47 9.50 -0.55
C THR A 280 33.31 9.52 0.71
N SER A 281 32.76 10.02 1.81
CA SER A 281 33.46 10.10 3.10
C SER A 281 33.47 8.78 3.86
N GLY A 282 32.55 7.86 3.55
CA GLY A 282 32.35 6.63 4.31
C GLY A 282 31.78 6.86 5.71
N LYS A 283 31.17 8.03 5.96
CA LYS A 283 30.58 8.40 7.24
C LYS A 283 29.18 8.95 7.02
N ILE A 284 28.22 8.41 7.76
CA ILE A 284 26.81 8.80 7.64
C ILE A 284 26.52 9.99 8.54
N HIS A 285 26.01 11.07 7.94
CA HIS A 285 25.57 12.27 8.65
C HIS A 285 24.11 12.14 9.08
N ASN A 286 23.85 11.32 10.10
CA ASN A 286 22.49 11.00 10.60
C ASN A 286 21.57 12.22 10.85
N LYS A 287 22.14 13.41 11.11
CA LYS A 287 21.37 14.64 11.37
C LYS A 287 20.73 15.24 10.11
N GLU A 288 21.18 14.86 8.92
CA GLU A 288 20.68 15.36 7.63
C GLU A 288 19.44 14.58 7.13
N TYR A 289 19.13 13.45 7.78
CA TYR A 289 17.98 12.59 7.53
C TYR A 289 16.88 12.79 8.57
N ASP A 290 15.71 12.24 8.31
CA ASP A 290 14.58 12.30 9.23
C ASP A 290 14.90 11.54 10.54
N LYS A 291 14.54 12.14 11.68
CA LYS A 291 14.75 11.54 13.01
C LYS A 291 13.92 10.25 13.13
N VAL A 292 14.57 9.16 13.49
CA VAL A 292 13.90 7.93 13.93
C VAL A 292 13.32 8.17 15.33
N CYS A 293 11.98 8.19 15.43
CA CYS A 293 11.28 8.33 16.70
C CYS A 293 11.31 7.03 17.51
N GLU A 294 11.34 7.15 18.83
CA GLU A 294 11.10 6.02 19.73
C GLU A 294 9.62 5.60 19.67
N LEU A 295 9.33 4.34 20.02
CA LEU A 295 7.99 3.75 19.93
C LEU A 295 6.94 4.57 20.71
N GLU A 296 7.31 5.07 21.88
CA GLU A 296 6.46 5.91 22.72
C GLU A 296 6.08 7.24 22.03
N GLU A 297 6.97 7.85 21.25
CA GLU A 297 6.69 9.10 20.50
C GLU A 297 5.77 8.85 19.29
N LEU A 298 5.77 7.62 18.75
CA LEU A 298 4.91 7.22 17.63
C LEU A 298 3.46 7.06 18.09
N ILE A 299 3.25 6.34 19.20
CA ILE A 299 1.93 5.95 19.73
C ILE A 299 1.23 7.10 20.47
N ASN A 300 1.96 7.94 21.23
CA ASN A 300 1.36 8.93 22.14
C ASN A 300 0.81 10.22 21.49
N LYS A 301 0.57 10.25 20.17
CA LYS A 301 -0.02 11.42 19.47
C LYS A 301 -1.46 11.22 18.99
N ALA A 302 -2.14 10.14 19.41
CA ALA A 302 -3.54 9.86 19.06
C ALA A 302 -4.57 10.31 20.12
N HIS A 303 -4.25 11.30 20.96
CA HIS A 303 -5.16 11.89 21.96
C HIS A 303 -5.29 13.40 21.81
#